data_AF-A0AAV5EDB8-F1
#
_entry.id   AF-A0AAV5EDB8-F1
#
_cell.length_a   1.000
_cell.length_b   1.000
_cell.length_c   1.000
_cell.angle_alpha   90.00
_cell.angle_beta   90.00
_cell.angle_gamma   90.00
#
_symmetry.space_group_name_H-M   'P 1'
#
loop_
_entity.id
_entity.type
_entity.pdbx_description
1 polymer ?
#
loop_
_entity_poly.entity_id
_entity_poly.type
_entity_poly.pdbx_seq_one_letter_code
_entity_poly.pdbx_strand_id
1 'polypeptide(L)'
;MARRWLVAVVLAAVGLLATPSESARAFFVFGDSLVDNGNNNYLMTTARANAPPYGIDYPTHRATGRFSNGKNIPDIISTSSSLHAVACSPPPPDNIYVRLSDTFLLTTHHAGEHLGAEPVLPYLSPDLGGDKLLVGANFASAGVGILNDTGIQFVNILRMNQQLAYFGEYKRKLAEQVGPARARQVVRRSLVLITVGGNDFVNNYYLVPFSLRSREFSLPDYVRYLISEYKKILIVRVLLNFFSSFVSVDPSPKQRNTARGNW
;
A
#
# COMPACT_ATOMS: atom_id res chain seq x y z
N MET A 1 32.15 44.67 -22.30
CA MET A 1 31.99 43.21 -22.54
C MET A 1 32.01 42.37 -21.26
N ALA A 2 32.87 42.65 -20.26
CA ALA A 2 33.00 41.84 -19.03
C ALA A 2 31.70 41.60 -18.23
N ARG A 3 30.78 42.57 -18.20
CA ARG A 3 29.53 42.49 -17.42
C ARG A 3 28.54 41.42 -17.94
N ARG A 4 28.59 41.10 -19.25
CA ARG A 4 27.74 40.05 -19.85
C ARG A 4 28.27 38.65 -19.54
N TRP A 5 29.59 38.48 -19.47
CA TRP A 5 30.24 37.23 -19.09
C TRP A 5 30.00 36.89 -17.61
N LEU A 6 30.04 37.90 -16.74
CA LEU A 6 29.78 37.72 -15.31
C LEU A 6 28.34 37.24 -15.04
N VAL A 7 27.35 37.78 -15.74
CA VAL A 7 25.95 37.32 -15.62
C VAL A 7 25.77 35.90 -16.16
N ALA A 8 26.41 35.56 -17.28
CA ALA A 8 26.34 34.20 -17.83
C ALA A 8 26.99 33.15 -16.90
N VAL A 9 28.12 33.50 -16.28
CA VAL A 9 28.82 32.62 -15.31
C VAL A 9 28.00 32.46 -14.03
N VAL A 10 27.36 33.52 -13.53
CA VAL A 10 26.48 33.44 -12.36
C VAL A 10 25.24 32.60 -12.66
N LEU A 11 24.60 32.76 -13.83
CA LEU A 11 23.45 31.94 -14.23
C LEU A 11 23.81 30.47 -14.43
N ALA A 12 24.98 30.18 -15.00
CA ALA A 12 25.49 28.81 -15.12
C ALA A 12 25.82 28.20 -13.75
N ALA A 13 26.42 28.98 -12.84
CA ALA A 13 26.71 28.53 -11.47
C ALA A 13 25.42 28.28 -10.67
N VAL A 14 24.38 29.11 -10.84
CA VAL A 14 23.06 28.89 -10.23
C VAL A 14 22.37 27.64 -10.81
N GLY A 15 22.53 27.37 -12.11
CA GLY A 15 22.05 26.12 -12.74
C GLY A 15 22.75 24.86 -12.26
N LEU A 16 24.03 24.94 -11.87
CA LEU A 16 24.79 23.83 -11.26
C LEU A 16 24.52 23.65 -9.75
N LEU A 17 24.05 24.70 -9.07
CA LEU A 17 23.66 24.68 -7.65
C LEU A 17 22.18 24.30 -7.44
N ALA A 18 21.40 24.17 -8.51
CA ALA A 18 20.07 23.57 -8.43
C ALA A 18 20.24 22.11 -8.03
N THR A 19 20.01 21.82 -6.75
CA THR A 19 19.81 20.44 -6.30
C THR A 19 18.68 19.84 -7.12
N PRO A 20 18.79 18.58 -7.60
CA PRO A 20 17.64 17.94 -8.22
C PRO A 20 16.49 18.04 -7.21
N SER A 21 15.37 18.65 -7.61
CA SER A 21 14.14 18.63 -6.83
C SER A 21 13.92 17.20 -6.37
N GLU A 22 14.06 16.95 -5.08
CA GLU A 22 14.01 15.59 -4.58
C GLU A 22 12.57 15.09 -4.76
N SER A 23 12.44 14.08 -5.62
CA SER A 23 11.18 13.65 -6.21
C SER A 23 10.23 13.11 -5.14
N ALA A 24 8.93 13.46 -5.25
CA ALA A 24 7.85 12.91 -4.42
C ALA A 24 8.00 11.39 -4.25
N ARG A 25 7.79 10.92 -3.02
CA ARG A 25 7.90 9.49 -2.68
C ARG A 25 6.70 8.72 -3.18
N ALA A 26 6.94 7.55 -3.75
CA ALA A 26 5.87 6.59 -3.99
C ALA A 26 5.20 6.22 -2.65
N PHE A 27 3.88 6.04 -2.66
CA PHE A 27 3.11 5.69 -1.48
C PHE A 27 2.36 4.38 -1.69
N PHE A 28 2.59 3.41 -0.81
CA PHE A 28 1.94 2.10 -0.83
C PHE A 28 1.03 1.94 0.36
N VAL A 29 -0.21 1.55 0.09
CA VAL A 29 -1.23 1.41 1.12
C VAL A 29 -1.74 -0.01 1.13
N PHE A 30 -1.77 -0.63 2.31
CA PHE A 30 -2.31 -1.96 2.55
C PHE A 30 -3.28 -1.89 3.71
N GLY A 31 -4.27 -2.78 3.73
CA GLY A 31 -5.17 -2.84 4.87
C GLY A 31 -6.64 -3.01 4.50
N ASP A 32 -7.48 -2.47 5.37
CA ASP A 32 -8.93 -2.60 5.35
C ASP A 32 -9.66 -1.35 4.85
N SER A 33 -10.96 -1.27 5.16
CA SER A 33 -11.86 -0.19 4.77
C SER A 33 -11.42 1.20 5.20
N LEU A 34 -10.62 1.33 6.26
CA LEU A 34 -10.15 2.63 6.74
C LEU A 34 -9.27 3.35 5.72
N VAL A 35 -8.63 2.58 4.85
CA VAL A 35 -7.70 3.08 3.85
C VAL A 35 -8.06 2.62 2.44
N ASP A 36 -9.06 1.77 2.23
CA ASP A 36 -9.58 1.44 0.90
C ASP A 36 -10.12 2.70 0.19
N ASN A 37 -9.64 2.94 -1.02
CA ASN A 37 -10.03 4.05 -1.87
C ASN A 37 -10.80 3.62 -3.13
N GLY A 38 -11.20 2.34 -3.21
CA GLY A 38 -12.11 1.83 -4.23
C GLY A 38 -11.76 0.47 -4.84
N ASN A 39 -10.82 -0.31 -4.27
CA ASN A 39 -10.51 -1.65 -4.81
C ASN A 39 -11.74 -2.55 -4.79
N ASN A 40 -12.53 -2.47 -3.72
CA ASN A 40 -13.73 -3.30 -3.58
C ASN A 40 -14.80 -3.03 -4.64
N ASN A 41 -14.77 -1.88 -5.33
CA ASN A 41 -15.71 -1.60 -6.42
C ASN A 41 -15.50 -2.51 -7.64
N TYR A 42 -14.29 -3.06 -7.79
CA TYR A 42 -13.90 -3.97 -8.87
C TYR A 42 -14.13 -5.45 -8.53
N LEU A 43 -14.63 -5.75 -7.33
CA LEU A 43 -14.85 -7.11 -6.85
C LEU A 43 -16.34 -7.43 -6.77
N MET A 44 -16.72 -8.70 -6.93
CA MET A 44 -18.06 -9.17 -6.61
C MET A 44 -18.20 -9.34 -5.08
N THR A 45 -18.40 -8.23 -4.38
CA THR A 45 -18.44 -8.16 -2.90
C THR A 45 -19.64 -7.36 -2.39
N THR A 46 -20.04 -7.60 -1.14
CA THR A 46 -20.98 -6.75 -0.41
C THR A 46 -20.28 -5.62 0.36
N ALA A 47 -18.96 -5.71 0.58
CA ALA A 47 -18.18 -4.68 1.23
C ALA A 47 -17.79 -3.57 0.24
N ARG A 48 -18.76 -2.77 -0.24
CA ARG A 48 -18.51 -1.64 -1.17
C ARG A 48 -18.98 -0.31 -0.57
N ALA A 49 -18.23 0.75 -0.88
CA ALA A 49 -18.60 2.12 -0.59
C ALA A 49 -18.92 2.90 -1.88
N ASN A 50 -19.83 2.35 -2.68
CA ASN A 50 -20.21 2.85 -4.01
C ASN A 50 -21.66 3.40 -4.07
N ALA A 51 -22.27 3.68 -2.92
CA ALA A 51 -23.60 4.27 -2.81
C ALA A 51 -23.62 5.39 -1.75
N PRO A 52 -24.63 6.28 -1.71
CA PRO A 52 -24.80 7.22 -0.60
C PRO A 52 -24.82 6.50 0.76
N PRO A 53 -24.30 7.10 1.85
CA PRO A 53 -23.82 8.49 1.96
C PRO A 53 -22.34 8.69 1.55
N TYR A 54 -21.66 7.65 1.07
CA TYR A 54 -20.24 7.75 0.75
C TYR A 54 -19.96 8.77 -0.36
N GLY A 55 -18.92 9.59 -0.18
CA GLY A 55 -18.50 10.61 -1.15
C GLY A 55 -19.39 11.86 -1.24
N ILE A 56 -20.36 12.06 -0.33
CA ILE A 56 -21.24 13.24 -0.34
C ILE A 56 -20.48 14.58 -0.18
N ASP A 57 -19.37 14.59 0.57
CA ASP A 57 -18.49 15.74 0.80
C ASP A 57 -17.35 15.81 -0.24
N TYR A 58 -17.27 14.86 -1.17
CA TYR A 58 -16.29 14.92 -2.26
C TYR A 58 -16.73 15.98 -3.29
N PRO A 59 -15.81 16.67 -4.00
CA PRO A 59 -16.20 17.70 -4.98
C PRO A 59 -17.15 17.23 -6.08
N THR A 60 -17.17 15.92 -6.37
CA THR A 60 -18.09 15.32 -7.36
C THR A 60 -19.46 14.99 -6.77
N HIS A 61 -19.62 14.99 -5.45
CA HIS A 61 -20.80 14.53 -4.70
C HIS A 61 -21.26 13.12 -5.08
N ARG A 62 -20.32 12.26 -5.51
CA ARG A 62 -20.58 10.87 -5.93
C ARG A 62 -19.75 9.92 -5.08
N ALA A 63 -20.29 8.72 -4.87
CA ALA A 63 -19.57 7.67 -4.16
C ALA A 63 -18.25 7.33 -4.85
N THR A 64 -17.17 7.30 -4.06
CA THR A 64 -15.80 7.19 -4.56
C THR A 64 -15.18 5.83 -4.30
N GLY A 65 -15.86 4.93 -3.59
CA GLY A 65 -15.27 3.68 -3.08
C GLY A 65 -14.55 3.83 -1.75
N ARG A 66 -14.49 5.04 -1.17
CA ARG A 66 -13.97 5.29 0.19
C ARG A 66 -15.08 5.10 1.20
N PHE A 67 -14.79 4.41 2.30
CA PHE A 67 -15.69 4.28 3.45
C PHE A 67 -15.69 5.58 4.30
N SER A 68 -15.99 6.70 3.64
CA SER A 68 -16.02 8.05 4.19
C SER A 68 -16.97 8.93 3.37
N ASN A 69 -17.46 10.01 3.95
CA ASN A 69 -18.20 11.04 3.21
C ASN A 69 -17.31 11.79 2.21
N GLY A 70 -15.99 11.73 2.34
CA GLY A 70 -15.06 12.43 1.46
C GLY A 70 -13.71 11.70 1.35
N LYS A 71 -12.62 12.45 1.61
CA LYS A 71 -11.26 11.92 1.66
C LYS A 71 -11.09 10.94 2.83
N ASN A 72 -10.24 9.94 2.66
CA ASN A 72 -9.79 9.02 3.72
C ASN A 72 -8.30 9.25 4.07
N ILE A 73 -7.75 8.44 4.97
CA ILE A 73 -6.39 8.60 5.50
C ILE A 73 -5.34 8.70 4.37
N PRO A 74 -5.30 7.79 3.37
CA PRO A 74 -4.40 7.90 2.23
C PRO A 74 -4.48 9.24 1.49
N ASP A 75 -5.69 9.76 1.22
CA ASP A 75 -5.82 11.02 0.48
C ASP A 75 -5.26 12.20 1.28
N ILE A 76 -5.50 12.20 2.59
CA ILE A 76 -5.01 13.26 3.47
C ILE A 76 -3.49 13.18 3.53
N ILE A 77 -2.91 11.99 3.69
CA ILE A 77 -1.45 11.78 3.70
C ILE A 77 -0.84 12.21 2.36
N SER A 78 -1.39 11.76 1.23
CA SER A 78 -0.95 12.18 -0.12
C SER A 78 -1.03 13.69 -0.35
N THR A 79 -1.97 14.40 0.29
CA THR A 79 -2.14 15.85 0.07
C THR A 79 -1.46 16.72 1.13
N SER A 80 -1.06 16.16 2.26
CA SER A 80 -0.48 16.90 3.38
C SER A 80 1.03 17.05 3.23
N SER A 81 1.49 18.28 3.05
CA SER A 81 2.89 18.64 2.80
C SER A 81 3.85 18.42 3.97
N SER A 82 3.43 17.91 5.14
CA SER A 82 4.26 17.97 6.36
C SER A 82 3.91 16.99 7.49
N LEU A 83 3.21 15.87 7.24
CA LEU A 83 2.97 14.91 8.32
C LEU A 83 4.28 14.18 8.68
N HIS A 84 4.97 14.67 9.71
CA HIS A 84 5.90 13.89 10.49
C HIS A 84 5.12 12.72 11.09
N ALA A 85 5.26 11.56 10.47
CA ALA A 85 4.77 10.34 11.04
C ALA A 85 5.51 10.08 12.35
N VAL A 86 4.77 10.19 13.45
CA VAL A 86 5.23 9.71 14.74
C VAL A 86 5.26 8.19 14.64
N ALA A 87 6.44 7.62 14.46
CA ALA A 87 6.66 6.25 14.85
C ALA A 87 6.35 6.19 16.36
N CYS A 88 5.32 5.46 16.77
CA CYS A 88 5.26 4.99 18.14
C CYS A 88 6.58 4.26 18.38
N SER A 89 7.36 4.75 19.35
CA SER A 89 8.71 4.24 19.65
C SER A 89 8.68 2.72 19.73
N PRO A 90 9.71 2.01 19.21
CA PRO A 90 9.77 0.57 19.37
C PRO A 90 9.62 0.25 20.86
N PRO A 91 8.74 -0.71 21.22
CA PRO A 91 8.63 -1.09 22.61
C PRO A 91 10.01 -1.52 23.15
N PRO A 92 10.32 -1.28 24.43
CA PRO A 92 11.53 -1.82 25.04
C PRO A 92 11.60 -3.34 24.80
N PRO A 93 12.82 -3.91 24.68
CA PRO A 93 13.06 -5.27 24.18
C PRO A 93 12.28 -6.36 24.93
N ASP A 94 11.85 -6.08 26.16
CA ASP A 94 11.13 -7.02 27.03
C ASP A 94 9.60 -6.90 26.94
N ASN A 95 9.06 -5.97 26.14
CA ASN A 95 7.62 -5.68 26.07
C ASN A 95 7.15 -5.45 24.63
N ILE A 96 7.15 -6.48 23.77
CA ILE A 96 6.59 -6.39 22.41
C ILE A 96 5.05 -6.34 22.45
N TYR A 97 4.48 -5.24 22.95
CA TYR A 97 3.07 -4.90 22.76
C TYR A 97 2.94 -4.19 21.42
N VAL A 98 2.63 -4.95 20.37
CA VAL A 98 1.98 -4.37 19.19
C VAL A 98 0.52 -4.15 19.60
N ARG A 99 0.11 -2.90 19.82
CA ARG A 99 -1.32 -2.60 20.01
C ARG A 99 -2.01 -2.75 18.66
N LEU A 100 -3.04 -3.59 18.62
CA LEU A 100 -3.86 -3.83 17.43
C LEU A 100 -4.68 -2.59 17.00
N SER A 101 -4.64 -1.51 17.77
CA SER A 101 -5.26 -0.21 17.46
C SER A 101 -4.37 0.73 16.64
N ASP A 102 -3.07 0.42 16.51
CA ASP A 102 -2.11 1.41 16.03
C ASP A 102 -1.99 1.33 14.50
N THR A 103 -2.30 2.45 13.84
CA THR A 103 -1.99 2.62 12.42
C THR A 103 -0.48 2.61 12.25
N PHE A 104 0.06 1.58 11.59
CA PHE A 104 1.50 1.43 11.48
C PHE A 104 1.98 1.99 10.14
N LEU A 105 2.73 3.09 10.21
CA LEU A 105 3.40 3.67 9.06
C LEU A 105 4.84 3.19 9.02
N LEU A 106 5.14 2.31 8.07
CA LEU A 106 6.49 1.87 7.78
C LEU A 106 7.15 2.87 6.85
N THR A 107 8.09 3.64 7.37
CA THR A 107 8.93 4.53 6.56
C THR A 107 10.27 3.84 6.30
N THR A 108 10.70 3.72 5.05
CA THR A 108 12.07 3.31 4.73
C THR A 108 12.98 4.54 4.81
N HIS A 109 13.96 4.54 5.73
CA HIS A 109 14.79 5.71 6.06
C HIS A 109 15.50 6.36 4.84
N HIS A 110 15.20 7.64 4.59
CA HIS A 110 16.14 8.80 4.55
C HIS A 110 15.42 10.10 4.12
N ALA A 111 15.35 11.09 5.03
CA ALA A 111 14.99 12.51 4.88
C ALA A 111 13.51 12.90 4.70
N GLY A 112 13.00 13.87 5.47
CA GLY A 112 11.60 14.32 5.45
C GLY A 112 11.31 15.21 4.24
N GLU A 113 10.30 14.87 3.45
CA GLU A 113 9.93 15.60 2.23
C GLU A 113 8.44 15.51 1.91
N HIS A 114 7.99 16.51 1.15
CA HIS A 114 6.59 16.83 0.84
C HIS A 114 5.91 15.70 0.07
N LEU A 115 4.71 15.32 0.50
CA LEU A 115 3.89 14.33 -0.20
C LEU A 115 3.06 14.89 -1.36
N GLY A 116 3.21 16.17 -1.74
CA GLY A 116 2.37 16.97 -2.67
C GLY A 116 2.13 16.38 -4.06
N ALA A 117 1.59 15.18 -4.12
CA ALA A 117 1.44 14.31 -5.25
C ALA A 117 -0.04 13.92 -5.37
N GLU A 118 -0.41 13.56 -6.59
CA GLU A 118 -1.70 12.95 -6.91
C GLU A 118 -2.05 11.86 -5.88
N PRO A 119 -3.30 11.78 -5.38
CA PRO A 119 -3.70 10.68 -4.50
C PRO A 119 -3.44 9.34 -5.16
N VAL A 120 -2.91 8.38 -4.40
CA VAL A 120 -2.70 7.02 -4.90
C VAL A 120 -4.00 6.42 -5.42
N LEU A 121 -3.94 5.68 -6.52
CA LEU A 121 -5.11 5.00 -7.10
C LEU A 121 -5.31 3.61 -6.48
N PRO A 122 -6.54 3.07 -6.50
CA PRO A 122 -6.77 1.65 -6.23
C PRO A 122 -5.96 0.80 -7.21
N TYR A 123 -5.33 -0.26 -6.74
CA TYR A 123 -4.53 -1.16 -7.57
C TYR A 123 -5.34 -1.77 -8.73
N LEU A 124 -6.61 -2.08 -8.48
CA LEU A 124 -7.50 -2.65 -9.49
C LEU A 124 -8.07 -1.62 -10.47
N SER A 125 -7.73 -0.33 -10.31
CA SER A 125 -8.18 0.70 -11.24
C SER A 125 -7.53 0.53 -12.62
N PRO A 126 -8.31 0.59 -13.72
CA PRO A 126 -7.74 0.59 -15.08
C PRO A 126 -6.86 1.81 -15.35
N ASP A 127 -7.03 2.88 -14.58
CA ASP A 127 -6.25 4.10 -14.70
C ASP A 127 -4.85 3.99 -14.06
N LEU A 128 -4.55 2.90 -13.34
CA LEU A 128 -3.23 2.68 -12.74
C LEU A 128 -2.26 2.10 -13.78
N GLY A 129 -1.58 3.00 -14.50
CA GLY A 129 -0.54 2.65 -15.47
C GLY A 129 0.38 3.84 -15.79
N GLY A 130 1.42 3.59 -16.59
CA GLY A 130 2.37 4.63 -17.00
C GLY A 130 3.00 5.36 -15.79
N ASP A 131 3.09 6.68 -15.86
CA ASP A 131 3.70 7.50 -14.81
C ASP A 131 2.95 7.49 -13.49
N LYS A 132 1.66 7.09 -13.47
CA LYS A 132 0.91 6.91 -12.22
C LYS A 132 1.48 5.78 -11.36
N LEU A 133 2.20 4.82 -11.98
CA LEU A 133 2.95 3.84 -11.22
C LEU A 133 4.07 4.49 -10.40
N LEU A 134 4.58 5.67 -10.72
CA LEU A 134 5.62 6.34 -9.92
C LEU A 134 5.07 6.97 -8.63
N VAL A 135 3.77 7.26 -8.58
CA VAL A 135 3.08 7.81 -7.40
C VAL A 135 2.86 6.74 -6.33
N GLY A 136 2.69 5.48 -6.74
CA GLY A 136 2.38 4.37 -5.85
C GLY A 136 0.99 3.80 -6.11
N ALA A 137 0.50 2.98 -5.18
CA ALA A 137 -0.78 2.29 -5.33
C ALA A 137 -1.38 1.91 -3.97
N ASN A 138 -2.70 1.83 -3.95
CA ASN A 138 -3.46 1.36 -2.81
C ASN A 138 -3.97 -0.07 -3.07
N PHE A 139 -3.55 -1.01 -2.22
CA PHE A 139 -3.91 -2.42 -2.28
C PHE A 139 -4.98 -2.82 -1.26
N ALA A 140 -5.40 -1.88 -0.40
CA ALA A 140 -6.33 -2.15 0.68
C ALA A 140 -7.71 -2.60 0.18
N SER A 141 -8.40 -3.37 1.01
CA SER A 141 -9.71 -3.93 0.68
C SER A 141 -10.58 -4.04 1.91
N ALA A 142 -11.77 -3.46 1.84
CA ALA A 142 -12.72 -3.51 2.94
C ALA A 142 -13.11 -4.94 3.34
N GLY A 143 -13.29 -5.14 4.65
CA GLY A 143 -13.67 -6.42 5.26
C GLY A 143 -12.49 -7.33 5.61
N VAL A 144 -11.27 -7.02 5.18
CA VAL A 144 -10.09 -7.83 5.50
C VAL A 144 -9.68 -7.70 6.97
N GLY A 145 -9.25 -8.82 7.56
CA GLY A 145 -8.57 -8.87 8.86
C GLY A 145 -7.14 -9.37 8.74
N ILE A 146 -6.46 -9.44 9.88
CA ILE A 146 -5.17 -10.11 10.05
C ILE A 146 -5.32 -11.59 9.69
N LEU A 147 -6.40 -12.20 10.15
CA LEU A 147 -6.68 -13.61 9.94
C LEU A 147 -7.31 -13.83 8.56
N ASN A 148 -6.90 -14.94 7.93
CA ASN A 148 -7.34 -15.26 6.57
C ASN A 148 -8.81 -15.70 6.49
N ASP A 149 -9.46 -15.99 7.60
CA ASP A 149 -10.88 -16.33 7.71
C ASP A 149 -11.76 -15.13 8.10
N THR A 150 -11.17 -14.00 8.47
CA THR A 150 -11.92 -12.77 8.75
C THR A 150 -12.55 -12.22 7.45
N GLY A 151 -13.80 -11.76 7.54
CA GLY A 151 -14.49 -11.11 6.42
C GLY A 151 -15.12 -12.04 5.38
N ILE A 152 -15.22 -13.35 5.66
CA ILE A 152 -15.87 -14.33 4.75
C ILE A 152 -17.30 -13.93 4.38
N GLN A 153 -18.04 -13.26 5.28
CA GLN A 153 -19.40 -12.77 5.01
C GLN A 153 -19.49 -11.76 3.84
N PHE A 154 -18.36 -11.18 3.43
CA PHE A 154 -18.30 -10.20 2.34
C PHE A 154 -18.01 -10.85 0.97
N VAL A 155 -18.05 -12.18 0.88
CA VAL A 155 -17.85 -12.95 -0.35
C VAL A 155 -16.42 -12.81 -0.91
N ASN A 156 -16.16 -11.81 -1.76
CA ASN A 156 -14.85 -11.56 -2.34
C ASN A 156 -14.21 -10.33 -1.70
N ILE A 157 -13.03 -10.51 -1.10
CA ILE A 157 -12.22 -9.42 -0.54
C ILE A 157 -10.75 -9.70 -0.82
N LEU A 158 -9.91 -8.66 -0.89
CA LEU A 158 -8.46 -8.85 -1.05
C LEU A 158 -7.84 -9.11 0.32
N ARG A 159 -7.58 -10.39 0.59
CA ARG A 159 -6.88 -10.82 1.82
C ARG A 159 -5.47 -10.25 1.83
N MET A 160 -4.86 -10.08 3.01
CA MET A 160 -3.51 -9.49 3.13
C MET A 160 -2.48 -10.18 2.23
N ASN A 161 -2.57 -11.50 2.04
CA ASN A 161 -1.71 -12.22 1.11
C ASN A 161 -1.91 -11.82 -0.37
N GLN A 162 -3.15 -11.58 -0.77
CA GLN A 162 -3.47 -11.12 -2.12
C GLN A 162 -3.01 -9.68 -2.33
N GLN A 163 -3.18 -8.80 -1.33
CA GLN A 163 -2.66 -7.42 -1.39
C GLN A 163 -1.14 -7.41 -1.61
N LEU A 164 -0.40 -8.28 -0.90
CA LEU A 164 1.05 -8.43 -1.07
C LEU A 164 1.45 -9.09 -2.40
N ALA A 165 0.65 -10.04 -2.89
CA ALA A 165 0.85 -10.61 -4.23
C ALA A 165 0.68 -9.56 -5.33
N TYR A 166 -0.34 -8.70 -5.21
CA TYR A 166 -0.55 -7.56 -6.09
C TYR A 166 0.56 -6.51 -5.98
N PHE A 167 1.14 -6.31 -4.81
CA PHE A 167 2.36 -5.50 -4.71
C PHE A 167 3.54 -6.12 -5.47
N GLY A 168 3.69 -7.45 -5.44
CA GLY A 168 4.64 -8.17 -6.28
C GLY A 168 4.41 -7.95 -7.78
N GLU A 169 3.16 -7.99 -8.24
CA GLU A 169 2.79 -7.71 -9.62
C GLU A 169 3.02 -6.23 -10.00
N TYR A 170 2.62 -5.30 -9.15
CA TYR A 170 2.87 -3.87 -9.28
C TYR A 170 4.37 -3.58 -9.47
N LYS A 171 5.24 -4.22 -8.67
CA LYS A 171 6.69 -4.08 -8.83
C LYS A 171 7.12 -4.48 -10.24
N ARG A 172 6.63 -5.61 -10.78
CA ARG A 172 6.96 -6.02 -12.16
C ARG A 172 6.53 -4.98 -13.18
N LYS A 173 5.29 -4.48 -13.10
CA LYS A 173 4.77 -3.41 -13.98
C LYS A 173 5.63 -2.15 -13.90
N LEU A 174 6.04 -1.75 -12.70
CA LEU A 174 6.92 -0.61 -12.50
C LEU A 174 8.31 -0.85 -13.10
N ALA A 175 8.88 -2.04 -12.95
CA ALA A 175 10.18 -2.39 -13.54
C ALA A 175 10.14 -2.43 -15.07
N GLU A 176 9.02 -2.88 -15.65
CA GLU A 176 8.79 -2.81 -17.10
C GLU A 176 8.70 -1.35 -17.59
N GLN A 177 8.07 -0.47 -16.80
CA GLN A 177 7.88 0.93 -17.15
C GLN A 177 9.17 1.77 -17.06
N VAL A 178 9.96 1.63 -15.98
CA VAL A 178 11.11 2.53 -15.71
C VAL A 178 12.46 1.81 -15.57
N GLY A 179 12.48 0.51 -15.80
CA GLY A 179 13.66 -0.33 -15.64
C GLY A 179 13.83 -0.84 -14.19
N PRO A 180 14.42 -2.04 -13.99
CA PRO A 180 14.53 -2.66 -12.67
C PRO A 180 15.29 -1.84 -11.63
N ALA A 181 16.34 -1.11 -12.04
CA ALA A 181 17.16 -0.32 -11.13
C ALA A 181 16.38 0.89 -10.56
N ARG A 182 15.65 1.60 -11.42
CA ARG A 182 14.83 2.73 -10.98
C ARG A 182 13.61 2.26 -10.20
N ALA A 183 12.96 1.17 -10.61
CA ALA A 183 11.85 0.57 -9.86
C ALA A 183 12.27 0.19 -8.43
N ARG A 184 13.46 -0.42 -8.26
CA ARG A 184 14.06 -0.65 -6.93
C ARG A 184 14.19 0.63 -6.11
N GLN A 185 14.69 1.70 -6.73
CA GLN A 185 14.87 2.98 -6.04
C GLN A 185 13.54 3.58 -5.59
N VAL A 186 12.51 3.54 -6.44
CA VAL A 186 11.15 4.01 -6.13
C VAL A 186 10.58 3.24 -4.94
N VAL A 187 10.64 1.91 -4.97
CA VAL A 187 10.15 1.06 -3.87
C VAL A 187 10.94 1.30 -2.58
N ARG A 188 12.27 1.42 -2.66
CA ARG A 188 13.15 1.59 -1.48
C ARG A 188 13.00 2.95 -0.79
N ARG A 189 12.50 3.98 -1.48
CA ARG A 189 12.31 5.33 -0.91
C ARG A 189 10.85 5.64 -0.60
N SER A 190 9.98 4.64 -0.74
CA SER A 190 8.53 4.80 -0.61
C SER A 190 8.08 5.00 0.84
N LEU A 191 6.86 5.50 0.97
CA LEU A 191 6.09 5.44 2.20
C LEU A 191 5.18 4.22 2.17
N VAL A 192 5.02 3.52 3.30
CA VAL A 192 4.12 2.37 3.41
C VAL A 192 3.16 2.56 4.58
N LEU A 193 1.86 2.48 4.31
CA LEU A 193 0.79 2.51 5.31
C LEU A 193 0.11 1.15 5.39
N ILE A 194 -0.05 0.63 6.61
CA ILE A 194 -0.77 -0.62 6.87
C ILE A 194 -1.83 -0.39 7.95
N THR A 195 -3.10 -0.67 7.65
CA THR A 195 -4.20 -0.65 8.62
C THR A 195 -5.02 -1.94 8.58
N VAL A 196 -4.89 -2.80 9.60
CA VAL A 196 -5.68 -4.04 9.65
C VAL A 196 -5.77 -4.53 11.10
N GLY A 197 -6.89 -5.18 11.44
CA GLY A 197 -7.07 -5.84 12.73
C GLY A 197 -8.44 -5.59 13.38
N GLY A 198 -9.06 -4.44 13.11
CA GLY A 198 -10.37 -4.10 13.67
C GLY A 198 -11.45 -5.13 13.28
N ASN A 199 -11.40 -5.62 12.04
CA ASN A 199 -12.33 -6.62 11.53
C ASN A 199 -12.21 -7.98 12.22
N ASP A 200 -11.05 -8.35 12.78
CA ASP A 200 -10.89 -9.62 13.49
C ASP A 200 -11.69 -9.61 14.81
N PHE A 201 -11.68 -8.47 15.51
CA PHE A 201 -12.53 -8.30 16.68
C PHE A 201 -14.00 -8.15 16.30
N VAL A 202 -14.32 -7.21 15.40
CA VAL A 202 -15.71 -6.90 15.08
C VAL A 202 -16.35 -8.09 14.39
N ASN A 203 -15.85 -8.51 13.23
CA ASN A 203 -16.54 -9.50 12.39
C ASN A 203 -16.33 -10.94 12.86
N ASN A 204 -15.19 -11.27 13.45
CA ASN A 204 -14.85 -12.65 13.80
C ASN A 204 -15.11 -12.97 15.29
N TYR A 205 -14.90 -12.01 16.20
CA TYR A 205 -15.04 -12.23 17.64
C TYR A 205 -16.38 -11.75 18.24
N TYR A 206 -16.86 -10.55 17.89
CA TYR A 206 -17.99 -9.91 18.57
C TYR A 206 -19.30 -9.84 17.77
N LEU A 207 -19.27 -9.94 16.44
CA LEU A 207 -20.44 -9.69 15.58
C LEU A 207 -21.64 -10.59 15.91
N VAL A 208 -21.37 -11.84 16.28
CA VAL A 208 -22.38 -12.82 16.63
C VAL A 208 -22.10 -13.32 18.05
N PRO A 209 -23.08 -13.27 18.97
CA PRO A 209 -22.95 -13.93 20.27
C PRO A 209 -22.55 -15.39 20.07
N PHE A 210 -21.50 -15.84 20.78
CA PHE A 210 -20.94 -17.19 20.64
C PHE A 210 -20.38 -17.50 19.25
N SER A 211 -19.72 -16.53 18.60
CA SER A 211 -18.95 -16.80 17.39
C SER A 211 -17.99 -17.98 17.59
N LEU A 212 -17.68 -18.72 16.51
CA LEU A 212 -16.73 -19.83 16.57
C LEU A 212 -15.40 -19.41 17.23
N ARG A 213 -14.92 -18.18 16.95
CA ARG A 213 -13.70 -17.64 17.56
C ARG A 213 -13.82 -17.37 19.05
N SER A 214 -14.95 -16.82 19.51
CA SER A 214 -15.18 -16.60 20.96
C SER A 214 -15.31 -17.90 21.75
N ARG A 215 -15.71 -19.00 21.09
CA ARG A 215 -15.75 -20.36 21.68
C ARG A 215 -14.38 -21.05 21.67
N GLU A 216 -13.56 -20.76 20.67
CA GLU A 216 -12.21 -21.33 20.51
C GLU A 216 -11.20 -20.64 21.44
N PHE A 217 -11.31 -19.32 21.62
CA PHE A 217 -10.35 -18.53 22.39
C PHE A 217 -11.00 -17.63 23.43
N SER A 218 -10.44 -17.62 24.64
CA SER A 218 -10.62 -16.50 25.57
C SER A 218 -10.11 -15.21 24.94
N LEU A 219 -10.66 -14.05 25.32
CA LEU A 219 -10.24 -12.77 24.73
C LEU A 219 -8.72 -12.51 24.87
N PRO A 220 -8.08 -12.74 26.03
CA PRO A 220 -6.62 -12.60 26.16
C PRO A 220 -5.83 -13.53 25.23
N ASP A 221 -6.27 -14.78 25.05
CA ASP A 221 -5.61 -15.74 24.14
C ASP A 221 -5.79 -15.33 22.69
N TYR A 222 -6.97 -14.83 22.33
CA TYR A 222 -7.25 -14.34 21.00
C TYR A 222 -6.37 -13.14 20.63
N VAL A 223 -6.19 -12.19 21.56
CA VAL A 223 -5.27 -11.05 21.36
C VAL A 223 -3.84 -11.54 21.11
N ARG A 224 -3.35 -12.50 21.92
CA ARG A 224 -2.01 -13.09 21.72
C ARG A 224 -1.88 -13.77 20.35
N TYR A 225 -2.91 -14.51 19.94
CA TYR A 225 -2.96 -15.15 18.63
C TYR A 225 -2.92 -14.12 17.49
N LEU A 226 -3.74 -13.08 17.54
CA LEU A 226 -3.75 -12.00 16.56
C LEU A 226 -2.40 -11.29 16.45
N ILE A 227 -1.76 -10.97 17.57
CA ILE A 227 -0.42 -10.36 17.57
C ILE A 227 0.60 -11.30 16.89
N SER A 228 0.50 -12.60 17.12
CA SER A 228 1.40 -13.58 16.50
C SER A 228 1.24 -13.65 14.98
N GLU A 229 0.01 -13.61 14.47
CA GLU A 229 -0.27 -13.61 13.04
C GLU A 229 0.09 -12.27 12.39
N TYR A 230 -0.17 -11.16 13.09
CA TYR A 230 0.16 -9.83 12.61
C TYR A 230 1.67 -9.64 12.46
N LYS A 231 2.47 -10.15 13.40
CA LYS A 231 3.94 -10.17 13.29
C LYS A 231 4.41 -10.90 12.04
N LYS A 232 3.76 -12.01 11.64
CA LYS A 232 4.11 -12.73 10.40
C LYS A 232 3.86 -11.87 9.16
N ILE A 233 2.77 -11.09 9.14
CA ILE A 233 2.48 -10.16 8.04
C ILE A 233 3.57 -9.08 7.97
N LEU A 234 3.89 -8.42 9.08
CA LEU A 234 4.86 -7.31 9.10
C LEU A 234 6.30 -7.77 8.82
N ILE A 235 6.79 -8.77 9.57
CA ILE A 235 8.20 -9.17 9.54
C ILE A 235 8.50 -10.00 8.29
N VAL A 236 7.72 -11.05 8.06
CA VAL A 236 8.04 -12.03 7.02
C VAL A 236 7.52 -11.55 5.67
N ARG A 237 6.31 -10.99 5.62
CA ARG A 237 5.69 -10.74 4.31
C ARG A 237 5.90 -9.32 3.81
N VAL A 238 5.84 -8.29 4.65
CA VAL A 238 6.06 -6.91 4.20
C VAL A 238 7.54 -6.64 4.00
N LEU A 239 8.39 -6.79 5.03
CA LEU A 239 9.80 -6.46 4.90
C LEU A 239 10.50 -7.29 3.80
N LEU A 240 10.28 -8.61 3.73
CA LEU A 240 10.86 -9.40 2.64
C LEU A 240 10.36 -8.96 1.26
N ASN A 241 9.11 -8.54 1.10
CA ASN A 241 8.64 -8.07 -0.22
C ASN A 241 9.27 -6.73 -0.63
N PHE A 242 9.62 -5.87 0.32
CA PHE A 242 10.29 -4.59 0.01
C PHE A 242 11.79 -4.76 -0.21
N PHE A 243 12.44 -5.71 0.46
CA PHE A 243 13.89 -5.93 0.36
C PHE A 243 14.30 -7.08 -0.58
N SER A 244 13.37 -7.95 -0.99
CA SER A 244 13.65 -8.99 -1.97
C SER A 244 13.85 -8.37 -3.36
N SER A 245 14.97 -8.75 -3.99
CA SER A 245 15.34 -8.35 -5.34
C SER A 245 14.20 -8.60 -6.33
N PHE A 246 14.10 -7.75 -7.35
CA PHE A 246 13.30 -8.04 -8.54
C PHE A 246 13.97 -9.25 -9.19
N VAL A 247 13.55 -10.46 -8.82
CA VAL A 247 14.00 -11.67 -9.49
C VAL A 247 13.46 -11.55 -10.90
N SER A 248 14.34 -11.28 -11.87
CA SER A 248 14.05 -11.50 -13.27
C SER A 248 13.68 -12.97 -13.39
N VAL A 249 12.40 -13.26 -13.59
CA VAL A 249 12.00 -14.54 -14.16
C VAL A 249 12.51 -14.49 -15.59
N ASP A 250 13.70 -15.05 -15.79
CA ASP A 250 14.23 -15.32 -17.13
C ASP A 250 13.18 -16.15 -17.87
N PRO A 251 12.64 -15.70 -19.02
CA PRO A 251 11.70 -16.51 -19.77
C PRO A 251 12.42 -17.78 -20.22
N SER A 252 12.05 -18.90 -19.59
CA SER A 252 12.48 -20.26 -19.94
C SER A 252 12.59 -20.44 -21.46
N PRO A 253 13.66 -21.10 -21.96
CA PRO A 253 13.88 -21.26 -23.38
C PRO A 253 12.72 -22.07 -23.95
N LYS A 254 11.93 -21.43 -24.82
CA LYS A 254 10.94 -22.10 -25.67
C LYS A 254 11.61 -23.33 -26.30
N GLN A 255 11.10 -24.52 -25.96
CA GLN A 255 11.44 -25.73 -26.69
C GLN A 255 11.17 -25.48 -28.18
N ARG A 256 12.23 -25.41 -28.97
CA ARG A 256 12.16 -25.57 -30.41
C ARG A 256 11.74 -27.01 -30.67
N ASN A 257 10.44 -27.25 -30.78
CA ASN A 257 9.94 -28.45 -31.44
C ASN A 257 10.31 -28.35 -32.92
N THR A 258 11.38 -29.04 -33.27
CA THR A 258 11.73 -29.37 -34.65
C THR A 258 10.60 -30.23 -35.23
N ALA A 259 9.85 -29.66 -36.17
CA ALA A 259 9.04 -30.43 -37.08
C ALA A 259 9.98 -31.34 -37.91
N ARG A 260 10.02 -32.62 -37.58
CA ARG A 260 10.33 -33.68 -38.54
C ARG A 260 9.01 -34.22 -39.05
N GLY A 261 8.57 -33.72 -40.20
CA GLY A 261 7.68 -34.48 -41.08
C GLY A 261 8.52 -35.53 -41.81
N ASN A 262 8.01 -36.76 -41.87
CA ASN A 262 8.29 -37.77 -42.89
C ASN A 262 7.26 -38.90 -42.70
N TRP A 263 6.28 -38.92 -43.60
CA TRP A 263 5.67 -40.12 -44.17
C TRP A 263 5.75 -39.95 -45.68
#